data_AF-A0A4D4KS87-F1
#
_entry.id   AF-A0A4D4KS87-F1
#
_cell.length_a   1.000
_cell.length_b   1.000
_cell.length_c   1.000
_cell.angle_alpha   90.00
_cell.angle_beta   90.00
_cell.angle_gamma   90.00
#
_symmetry.space_group_name_H-M   'P 1'
#
loop_
_entity.id
_entity.type
_entity.pdbx_description
1 polymer ?
#
loop_
_entity_poly.entity_id
_entity_poly.type
_entity_poly.pdbx_seq_one_letter_code
_entity_poly.pdbx_strand_id
1 'polypeptide(L)'
;MATHSAIEWTDTTWSPVIGCDRVSPGCDSCYAITTARIRSHNPNLKIAAAFAGTAHRTADRLDWTGNLNLLEDRLTKPLTWPKPAKIFVNSVSDIFHQGVPEEFIARIWAIMALTPRHTYQILTKRHARMRAVLTDTCRCGSGHAPGTHFRSAMAWAVSKSNPDRIPGLPDDAEQRVTQAAWPLSNVWIGVSAENQQWADTRVPALLQTPAAVRFVSCEPLIGAVDLTRWLRPVPDCGYVDPDDGTCGHPDAFTPECHRWADCPVRGRSTQWHGLDWVIAGGESGHGARPMRPQWARGLRDECEVAGVPFFFKQWGAWRRPDTSSSEAGPRRAACWSAIPWTASATSLRCGS
;
A
#
# COMPACT_ATOMS: atom_id res chain seq x y z
N MET A 1 7.71 21.71 -10.98
CA MET A 1 6.43 21.26 -11.56
C MET A 1 6.30 19.76 -11.33
N ALA A 2 5.31 19.31 -10.56
CA ALA A 2 4.95 17.90 -10.52
C ALA A 2 4.07 17.62 -11.73
N THR A 3 4.66 17.04 -12.77
CA THR A 3 3.96 16.56 -13.95
C THR A 3 3.22 15.28 -13.57
N HIS A 4 1.94 15.24 -13.92
CA HIS A 4 0.97 14.16 -13.69
C HIS A 4 1.59 12.76 -13.55
N SER A 5 1.19 12.04 -12.51
CA SER A 5 1.56 10.63 -12.32
C SER A 5 1.01 9.78 -13.47
N ALA A 6 1.80 8.81 -13.94
CA ALA A 6 1.32 7.77 -14.86
C ALA A 6 0.54 6.66 -14.14
N ILE A 7 0.40 6.75 -12.80
CA ILE A 7 -0.36 5.82 -11.98
C ILE A 7 -1.77 6.37 -11.85
N GLU A 8 -2.73 5.71 -12.49
CA GLU A 8 -4.08 6.23 -12.77
C GLU A 8 -4.91 6.61 -11.54
N TRP A 9 -4.56 6.12 -10.35
CA TRP A 9 -5.27 6.38 -9.11
C TRP A 9 -4.59 7.45 -8.22
N THR A 10 -3.50 8.10 -8.69
CA THR A 10 -2.79 9.18 -7.98
C THR A 10 -2.63 10.44 -8.81
N ASP A 11 -2.55 11.59 -8.14
CA ASP A 11 -2.31 12.87 -8.80
C ASP A 11 -0.81 13.05 -9.09
N THR A 12 0.04 12.62 -8.15
CA THR A 12 1.50 12.77 -8.22
C THR A 12 2.24 11.66 -7.46
N THR A 13 3.55 11.60 -7.62
CA THR A 13 4.44 10.67 -6.90
C THR A 13 5.47 11.43 -6.07
N TRP A 14 5.74 10.94 -4.87
CA TRP A 14 6.81 11.42 -4.00
C TRP A 14 7.69 10.26 -3.57
N SER A 15 8.78 10.00 -4.29
CA SER A 15 9.67 8.85 -4.03
C SER A 15 11.00 9.29 -3.38
N PRO A 16 11.08 9.30 -2.03
CA PRO A 16 12.30 9.60 -1.29
C PRO A 16 13.29 8.42 -1.24
N VAL A 17 12.86 7.22 -1.62
CA VAL A 17 13.72 6.03 -1.77
C VAL A 17 13.67 5.58 -3.23
N ILE A 18 14.81 5.15 -3.77
CA ILE A 18 14.91 4.47 -5.07
C ILE A 18 15.67 3.16 -4.88
N GLY A 19 15.20 2.10 -5.54
CA GLY A 19 15.78 0.77 -5.44
C GLY A 19 14.88 -0.17 -4.64
N CYS A 20 15.06 -1.46 -4.90
CA CYS A 20 14.33 -2.55 -4.25
C CYS A 20 15.08 -3.86 -4.54
N ASP A 21 14.41 -4.98 -4.33
CA ASP A 21 14.78 -6.35 -4.66
C ASP A 21 13.50 -7.15 -4.99
N ARG A 22 13.64 -8.38 -5.47
CA ARG A 22 12.49 -9.25 -5.76
C ARG A 22 12.14 -10.06 -4.53
N VAL A 23 10.87 -10.00 -4.12
CA VAL A 23 10.37 -10.75 -2.95
C VAL A 23 9.28 -11.76 -3.28
N SER A 24 8.76 -11.74 -4.51
CA SER A 24 7.70 -12.64 -4.94
C SER A 24 7.54 -12.68 -6.47
N PRO A 25 6.80 -13.65 -7.04
CA PRO A 25 6.62 -13.78 -8.49
C PRO A 25 5.96 -12.56 -9.14
N GLY A 26 5.20 -11.75 -8.40
CA GLY A 26 4.68 -10.47 -8.90
C GLY A 26 5.77 -9.44 -9.25
N CYS A 27 7.03 -9.65 -8.82
CA CYS A 27 8.17 -8.80 -9.16
C CYS A 27 8.86 -9.19 -10.48
N ASP A 28 8.46 -10.30 -11.13
CA ASP A 28 9.24 -10.86 -12.24
C ASP A 28 9.36 -9.95 -13.46
N SER A 29 8.31 -9.17 -13.73
CA SER A 29 8.28 -8.14 -14.80
C SER A 29 8.08 -6.73 -14.22
N CYS A 30 8.71 -6.44 -13.09
CA CYS A 30 8.56 -5.15 -12.40
C CYS A 30 8.98 -3.95 -13.27
N TYR A 31 8.02 -3.09 -13.61
CA TYR A 31 8.25 -1.89 -14.43
C TYR A 31 9.25 -0.90 -13.80
N ALA A 32 9.36 -0.90 -12.48
CA ALA A 32 10.22 0.01 -11.75
C ALA A 32 11.71 -0.27 -12.02
N ILE A 33 12.09 -1.52 -12.30
CA ILE A 33 13.47 -1.88 -12.68
C ILE A 33 13.82 -1.21 -14.01
N THR A 34 12.93 -1.33 -15.00
CA THR A 34 13.09 -0.68 -16.32
C THR A 34 13.18 0.83 -16.18
N THR A 35 12.31 1.41 -15.35
CA THR A 35 12.34 2.84 -15.05
C THR A 35 13.67 3.26 -14.43
N ALA A 36 14.17 2.50 -13.44
CA ALA A 36 15.43 2.79 -12.78
C ALA A 36 16.61 2.72 -13.75
N ARG A 37 16.67 1.70 -14.62
CA ARG A 37 17.71 1.57 -15.65
C ARG A 37 17.69 2.72 -16.65
N ILE A 38 16.52 3.14 -17.13
CA ILE A 38 16.40 4.26 -18.06
C ILE A 38 16.83 5.56 -17.36
N ARG A 39 16.37 5.79 -16.13
CA ARG A 39 16.66 7.02 -15.39
C ARG A 39 18.11 7.13 -14.93
N SER A 40 18.80 6.02 -14.71
CA SER A 40 20.24 6.03 -14.38
C SER A 40 21.12 6.53 -15.53
N HIS A 41 20.60 6.57 -16.76
CA HIS A 41 21.29 7.09 -17.95
C HIS A 41 20.67 8.43 -18.41
N ASN A 42 19.97 9.14 -17.52
CA ASN A 42 19.36 10.42 -17.87
C ASN A 42 20.44 11.49 -18.13
N PRO A 43 20.30 12.34 -19.15
CA PRO A 43 21.25 13.44 -19.39
C PRO A 43 21.37 14.42 -18.22
N ASN A 44 20.32 14.56 -17.39
CA ASN A 44 20.40 15.33 -16.16
C ASN A 44 21.11 14.50 -15.07
N LEU A 45 22.32 14.92 -14.72
CA LEU A 45 23.18 14.23 -13.76
C LEU A 45 22.53 14.05 -12.38
N LYS A 46 21.70 15.00 -11.92
CA LYS A 46 20.99 14.86 -10.63
C LYS A 46 19.94 13.74 -10.69
N ILE A 47 19.29 13.55 -11.84
CA ILE A 47 18.37 12.43 -12.05
C ILE A 47 19.18 11.14 -12.15
N ALA A 48 20.22 11.09 -12.98
CA ALA A 48 21.04 9.88 -13.15
C ALA A 48 21.62 9.38 -11.83
N ALA A 49 22.21 10.28 -11.03
CA ALA A 49 22.80 9.97 -9.72
C ALA A 49 21.77 9.36 -8.76
N ALA A 50 20.52 9.86 -8.74
CA ALA A 50 19.48 9.33 -7.87
C ALA A 50 19.12 7.86 -8.16
N PHE A 51 19.33 7.39 -9.39
CA PHE A 51 19.05 6.00 -9.81
C PHE A 51 20.31 5.15 -10.00
N ALA A 52 21.50 5.75 -9.90
CA ALA A 52 22.77 5.08 -10.13
C ALA A 52 22.92 3.87 -9.20
N GLY A 53 23.43 2.77 -9.73
CA GLY A 53 23.72 1.56 -8.97
C GLY A 53 22.51 0.76 -8.47
N THR A 54 21.26 1.17 -8.78
CA THR A 54 20.05 0.49 -8.29
C THR A 54 19.57 -0.65 -9.20
N ALA A 55 19.84 -0.58 -10.50
CA ALA A 55 19.42 -1.59 -11.47
C ALA A 55 20.56 -2.03 -12.37
N HIS A 56 20.61 -3.31 -12.72
CA HIS A 56 21.62 -3.91 -13.58
C HIS A 56 20.98 -4.87 -14.59
N ARG A 57 21.75 -5.21 -15.63
CA ARG A 57 21.38 -6.22 -16.63
C ARG A 57 22.16 -7.50 -16.28
N THR A 58 21.46 -8.60 -16.04
CA THR A 58 22.04 -9.95 -16.01
C THR A 58 22.04 -10.55 -17.42
N ALA A 59 22.58 -11.75 -17.59
CA ALA A 59 22.53 -12.46 -18.88
C ALA A 59 21.09 -12.57 -19.43
N ASP A 60 20.12 -12.84 -18.54
CA ASP A 60 18.77 -13.21 -18.97
C ASP A 60 17.73 -12.10 -18.78
N ARG A 61 17.96 -11.14 -17.88
CA ARG A 61 16.95 -10.12 -17.55
C ARG A 61 17.52 -8.82 -16.99
N LEU A 62 16.66 -7.82 -16.87
CA LEU A 62 16.95 -6.66 -16.04
C LEU A 62 16.58 -6.99 -14.59
N ASP A 63 17.44 -6.63 -13.65
CA ASP A 63 17.19 -6.87 -12.22
C ASP A 63 17.60 -5.70 -11.33
N TRP A 64 17.02 -5.68 -10.13
CA TRP A 64 17.50 -4.81 -9.07
C TRP A 64 18.86 -5.31 -8.57
N THR A 65 19.74 -4.39 -8.16
CA THR A 65 21.00 -4.75 -7.48
C THR A 65 20.82 -5.04 -6.00
N GLY A 66 19.67 -4.67 -5.41
CA GLY A 66 19.47 -4.63 -3.96
C GLY A 66 19.97 -3.34 -3.31
N ASN A 67 20.71 -2.49 -4.04
CA ASN A 67 21.15 -1.20 -3.54
C ASN A 67 20.00 -0.21 -3.47
N LEU A 68 20.01 0.61 -2.42
CA LEU A 68 19.03 1.66 -2.18
C LEU A 68 19.70 3.02 -2.18
N ASN A 69 19.06 3.98 -2.83
CA ASN A 69 19.41 5.39 -2.75
C ASN A 69 18.36 6.11 -1.90
N LEU A 70 18.77 6.62 -0.73
CA LEU A 70 17.96 7.45 0.15
C LEU A 70 18.16 8.92 -0.24
N LEU A 71 17.07 9.61 -0.57
CA LEU A 71 17.12 10.91 -1.24
C LEU A 71 16.64 12.01 -0.29
N GLU A 72 17.55 12.45 0.56
CA GLU A 72 17.37 13.52 1.55
C GLU A 72 16.74 14.78 0.96
N ASP A 73 17.23 15.20 -0.22
CA ASP A 73 16.77 16.39 -0.93
C ASP A 73 15.33 16.30 -1.43
N ARG A 74 14.70 15.13 -1.33
CA ARG A 74 13.30 14.90 -1.71
C ARG A 74 12.36 14.87 -0.52
N LEU A 75 12.84 14.71 0.72
CA LEU A 75 11.97 14.56 1.89
C LEU A 75 11.00 15.73 2.05
N THR A 76 11.48 16.96 1.90
CA THR A 76 10.67 18.17 2.15
C THR A 76 9.76 18.58 1.00
N LYS A 77 9.79 17.88 -0.15
CA LYS A 77 9.00 18.26 -1.33
C LYS A 77 7.50 18.45 -1.07
N PRO A 78 6.81 17.57 -0.30
CA PRO A 78 5.40 17.76 -0.04
C PRO A 78 5.06 19.06 0.70
N LEU A 79 5.98 19.60 1.51
CA LEU A 79 5.80 20.89 2.20
C LEU A 79 5.66 22.05 1.20
N THR A 80 6.26 21.92 0.01
CA THR A 80 6.28 22.99 -1.01
C THR A 80 5.06 22.98 -1.93
N TRP A 81 4.30 21.89 -1.95
CA TRP A 81 3.10 21.80 -2.77
C TRP A 81 2.01 22.57 -2.05
N PRO A 82 1.20 23.44 -2.68
CA PRO A 82 0.18 24.25 -1.98
C PRO A 82 -1.26 23.69 -2.09
N LYS A 83 -1.55 22.89 -3.13
CA LYS A 83 -2.88 22.28 -3.34
C LYS A 83 -2.95 20.87 -2.74
N PRO A 84 -4.10 20.45 -2.17
CA PRO A 84 -4.33 19.04 -1.83
C PRO A 84 -4.01 18.11 -3.00
N ALA A 85 -3.49 16.93 -2.72
CA ALA A 85 -3.13 15.94 -3.75
C ALA A 85 -3.13 14.53 -3.14
N LYS A 86 -3.50 13.53 -3.95
CA LYS A 86 -3.25 12.11 -3.71
C LYS A 86 -1.86 11.74 -4.20
N ILE A 87 -0.98 11.32 -3.29
CA ILE A 87 0.45 11.15 -3.52
C ILE A 87 0.82 9.68 -3.34
N PHE A 88 1.39 9.05 -4.38
CA PHE A 88 2.02 7.74 -4.22
C PHE A 88 3.47 7.87 -3.73
N VAL A 89 3.80 7.25 -2.60
CA VAL A 89 5.08 7.48 -1.90
C VAL A 89 6.24 6.63 -2.45
N ASN A 90 5.97 5.49 -3.09
CA ASN A 90 7.05 4.56 -3.43
C ASN A 90 6.90 3.97 -4.84
N SER A 91 6.93 4.86 -5.85
CA SER A 91 6.74 4.48 -7.26
C SER A 91 7.85 3.62 -7.86
N VAL A 92 9.06 3.68 -7.32
CA VAL A 92 10.24 2.96 -7.82
C VAL A 92 11.07 2.37 -6.67
N SER A 93 10.38 1.98 -5.61
CA SER A 93 10.97 1.46 -4.37
C SER A 93 9.92 0.77 -3.50
N ASP A 94 10.37 0.15 -2.42
CA ASP A 94 9.53 -0.25 -1.30
C ASP A 94 10.15 0.38 -0.04
N ILE A 95 9.47 1.35 0.58
CA ILE A 95 10.02 2.07 1.75
C ILE A 95 10.19 1.14 2.96
N PHE A 96 9.53 -0.03 2.95
CA PHE A 96 9.72 -1.07 3.96
C PHE A 96 10.80 -2.08 3.56
N HIS A 97 11.63 -1.82 2.54
CA HIS A 97 12.83 -2.62 2.26
C HIS A 97 13.80 -2.64 3.44
N GLN A 98 14.38 -3.81 3.74
CA GLN A 98 15.22 -4.02 4.95
C GLN A 98 16.39 -3.04 5.05
N GLY A 99 16.96 -2.63 3.91
CA GLY A 99 18.02 -1.62 3.85
C GLY A 99 17.59 -0.15 4.03
N VAL A 100 16.29 0.16 4.20
CA VAL A 100 15.83 1.51 4.54
C VAL A 100 15.80 1.65 6.06
N PRO A 101 16.63 2.48 6.70
CA PRO A 101 16.62 2.65 8.15
C PRO A 101 15.26 3.10 8.68
N GLU A 102 14.87 2.64 9.86
CA GLU A 102 13.58 2.99 10.47
C GLU A 102 13.47 4.49 10.76
N GLU A 103 14.60 5.13 11.09
CA GLU A 103 14.71 6.57 11.27
C GLU A 103 14.38 7.32 9.98
N PHE A 104 14.77 6.79 8.81
CA PHE A 104 14.42 7.38 7.52
C PHE A 104 12.92 7.21 7.22
N ILE A 105 12.33 6.07 7.59
CA ILE A 105 10.87 5.85 7.49
C ILE A 105 10.12 6.83 8.41
N ALA A 106 10.61 7.04 9.64
CA ALA A 106 10.04 8.00 10.59
C ALA A 106 10.11 9.44 10.04
N ARG A 107 11.18 9.81 9.34
CA ARG A 107 11.32 11.10 8.64
C ARG A 107 10.29 11.27 7.53
N ILE A 108 10.02 10.22 6.74
CA ILE A 108 8.93 10.22 5.74
C ILE A 108 7.57 10.43 6.43
N TRP A 109 7.31 9.70 7.51
CA TRP A 109 6.07 9.83 8.28
C TRP A 109 5.88 11.21 8.91
N ALA A 110 6.96 11.81 9.43
CA ALA A 110 6.92 13.15 9.99
C ALA A 110 6.52 14.20 8.94
N ILE A 111 7.01 14.09 7.70
CA ILE A 111 6.57 14.96 6.60
C ILE A 111 5.08 14.76 6.30
N MET A 112 4.59 13.52 6.28
CA MET A 112 3.17 13.24 6.06
C MET A 112 2.29 13.85 7.16
N ALA A 113 2.75 13.79 8.43
CA ALA A 113 2.08 14.43 9.57
C ALA A 113 2.09 15.97 9.46
N LEU A 114 3.19 16.57 8.97
CA LEU A 114 3.30 18.02 8.76
C LEU A 114 2.49 18.54 7.56
N THR A 115 1.92 17.65 6.75
CA THR A 115 1.18 18.01 5.53
C THR A 115 -0.19 17.31 5.45
N PRO A 116 -1.07 17.52 6.45
CA PRO A 116 -2.35 16.79 6.58
C PRO A 116 -3.34 17.05 5.43
N ARG A 117 -3.11 18.11 4.63
CA ARG A 117 -3.90 18.44 3.44
C ARG A 117 -3.66 17.52 2.23
N HIS A 118 -2.65 16.66 2.29
CA HIS A 118 -2.38 15.66 1.26
C HIS A 118 -2.80 14.28 1.71
N THR A 119 -3.26 13.46 0.78
CA THR A 119 -3.52 12.03 1.02
C THR A 119 -2.34 11.22 0.48
N TYR A 120 -1.71 10.43 1.33
CA TYR A 120 -0.57 9.60 0.96
C TYR A 120 -1.00 8.15 0.79
N GLN A 121 -0.58 7.53 -0.30
CA GLN A 121 -0.81 6.12 -0.57
C GLN A 121 0.53 5.39 -0.59
N ILE A 122 0.63 4.35 0.23
CA ILE A 122 1.83 3.51 0.39
C ILE A 122 1.44 2.08 0.07
N LEU A 123 2.19 1.44 -0.82
CA LEU A 123 1.95 0.05 -1.22
C LEU A 123 3.23 -0.77 -1.04
N THR A 124 3.16 -1.87 -0.30
CA THR A 124 4.34 -2.70 -0.02
C THR A 124 4.07 -4.18 -0.27
N LYS A 125 5.12 -4.96 -0.57
CA LYS A 125 5.07 -6.43 -0.49
C LYS A 125 5.67 -6.95 0.83
N ARG A 126 6.25 -6.07 1.62
CA ARG A 126 7.01 -6.33 2.84
C ARG A 126 6.17 -6.11 4.10
N HIS A 127 4.95 -6.66 4.05
CA HIS A 127 3.92 -6.64 5.11
C HIS A 127 4.46 -6.89 6.52
N ALA A 128 5.33 -7.88 6.72
CA ALA A 128 5.89 -8.19 8.04
C ALA A 128 6.75 -7.04 8.60
N ARG A 129 7.60 -6.43 7.76
CA ARG A 129 8.43 -5.28 8.16
C ARG A 129 7.58 -4.03 8.37
N MET A 130 6.62 -3.77 7.49
CA MET A 130 5.65 -2.68 7.66
C MET A 130 4.96 -2.76 9.02
N ARG A 131 4.42 -3.93 9.36
CA ARG A 131 3.80 -4.15 10.66
C ARG A 131 4.78 -3.91 11.80
N ALA A 132 5.95 -4.56 11.76
CA ALA A 132 6.96 -4.44 12.81
C ALA A 132 7.34 -2.98 13.12
N VAL A 133 7.58 -2.17 12.07
CA VAL A 133 7.92 -0.75 12.22
C VAL A 133 6.75 0.05 12.81
N LEU A 134 5.54 -0.15 12.31
CA LEU A 134 4.37 0.67 12.69
C LEU A 134 3.69 0.22 13.99
N THR A 135 3.94 -1.01 14.43
CA THR A 135 3.48 -1.57 15.72
C THR A 135 4.63 -1.82 16.68
N ASP A 136 5.77 -1.14 16.53
CA ASP A 136 6.95 -1.43 17.32
C ASP A 136 6.64 -1.51 18.83
N THR A 137 7.17 -2.54 19.48
CA THR A 137 6.92 -2.88 20.88
C THR A 137 8.05 -2.34 21.75
N CYS A 138 7.73 -1.53 22.75
CA CYS A 138 8.74 -1.00 23.67
C CYS A 138 9.47 -2.13 24.40
N ARG A 139 10.79 -2.19 24.23
CA ARG A 139 11.65 -3.09 25.01
C ARG A 139 12.20 -2.46 26.29
N CYS A 140 11.80 -1.22 26.55
CA CYS A 140 12.20 -0.43 27.72
C CYS A 140 11.71 -0.98 29.08
N GLY A 141 10.79 -1.96 29.07
CA GLY A 141 10.14 -2.48 30.28
C GLY A 141 9.00 -1.60 30.83
N SER A 142 8.80 -0.39 30.30
CA SER A 142 7.79 0.57 30.77
C SER A 142 6.38 0.38 30.19
N GLY A 143 6.14 -0.68 29.40
CA GLY A 143 4.80 -1.05 28.93
C GLY A 143 4.15 -0.05 27.96
N HIS A 144 4.92 0.73 27.19
CA HIS A 144 4.30 1.65 26.21
C HIS A 144 3.47 0.90 25.15
N ALA A 145 2.37 1.55 24.73
CA ALA A 145 1.52 1.02 23.67
C ALA A 145 2.28 0.83 22.34
N PRO A 146 1.89 -0.16 21.51
CA PRO A 146 2.51 -0.41 20.20
C PRO A 146 2.60 0.85 19.32
N GLY A 147 3.73 1.00 18.62
CA GLY A 147 4.01 2.14 17.74
C GLY A 147 4.46 3.42 18.44
N THR A 148 4.57 3.42 19.78
CA THR A 148 5.01 4.61 20.53
C THR A 148 6.42 5.06 20.15
N HIS A 149 7.38 4.15 20.01
CA HIS A 149 8.74 4.51 19.61
C HIS A 149 8.81 5.07 18.21
N PHE A 150 8.08 4.50 17.26
CA PHE A 150 8.03 5.02 15.91
C PHE A 150 7.53 6.47 15.89
N ARG A 151 6.50 6.79 16.70
CA ARG A 151 6.02 8.18 16.88
C ARG A 151 7.07 9.08 17.55
N SER A 152 7.79 8.58 18.56
CA SER A 152 8.90 9.32 19.17
C SER A 152 10.02 9.59 18.15
N ALA A 153 10.33 8.62 17.28
CA ALA A 153 11.29 8.81 16.19
C ALA A 153 10.81 9.84 15.16
N MET A 154 9.50 9.90 14.87
CA MET A 154 8.93 10.97 14.05
C MET A 154 9.11 12.34 14.69
N ALA A 155 8.84 12.48 16.00
CA ALA A 155 9.05 13.73 16.72
C ALA A 155 10.53 14.12 16.77
N TRP A 156 11.42 13.17 17.06
CA TRP A 156 12.86 13.36 17.06
C TRP A 156 13.39 13.82 15.69
N ALA A 157 12.89 13.24 14.59
CA ALA A 157 13.26 13.60 13.22
C ALA A 157 13.05 15.09 12.88
N VAL A 158 12.15 15.78 13.59
CA VAL A 158 11.81 17.19 13.38
C VAL A 158 12.20 18.10 14.53
N SER A 159 12.72 17.53 15.62
CA SER A 159 13.11 18.25 16.83
C SER A 159 14.30 19.18 16.56
N LYS A 160 14.28 20.35 17.19
CA LYS A 160 15.42 21.31 17.15
C LYS A 160 16.66 20.79 17.87
N SER A 161 16.49 19.82 18.77
CA SER A 161 17.56 19.18 19.51
C SER A 161 18.25 18.05 18.71
N ASN A 162 17.67 17.64 17.58
CA ASN A 162 18.25 16.60 16.74
C ASN A 162 19.31 17.20 15.80
N PRO A 163 20.59 16.76 15.85
CA PRO A 163 21.62 17.23 14.93
C PRO A 163 21.31 16.88 13.46
N ASP A 164 20.58 15.79 13.24
CA ASP A 164 20.17 15.29 11.91
C ASP A 164 18.73 15.72 11.55
N ARG A 165 18.24 16.80 12.17
CA ARG A 165 16.90 17.36 11.90
C ARG A 165 16.69 17.57 10.41
N ILE A 166 15.51 17.24 9.91
CA ILE A 166 15.12 17.55 8.53
C ILE A 166 15.25 19.08 8.31
N PRO A 167 16.00 19.55 7.29
CA PRO A 167 16.26 20.96 7.10
C PRO A 167 15.02 21.72 6.61
N GLY A 168 14.91 23.00 6.98
CA GLY A 168 13.85 23.90 6.47
C GLY A 168 12.45 23.65 7.06
N LEU A 169 12.35 22.95 8.19
CA LEU A 169 11.08 22.73 8.88
C LEU A 169 10.65 23.94 9.72
N PRO A 170 9.33 24.19 9.85
CA PRO A 170 8.80 25.26 10.70
C PRO A 170 9.16 25.03 12.18
N ASP A 171 9.10 26.11 12.97
CA ASP A 171 9.49 26.09 14.38
C ASP A 171 8.58 25.21 15.25
N ASP A 172 7.32 25.08 14.86
CA ASP A 172 6.28 24.30 15.53
C ASP A 172 6.23 22.82 15.09
N ALA A 173 7.18 22.38 14.25
CA ALA A 173 7.13 21.06 13.62
C ALA A 173 7.05 19.91 14.64
N GLU A 174 7.87 19.97 15.69
CA GLU A 174 7.91 18.94 16.74
C GLU A 174 6.59 18.85 17.51
N GLN A 175 6.00 20.00 17.86
CA GLN A 175 4.69 20.06 18.50
C GLN A 175 3.62 19.43 17.60
N ARG A 176 3.58 19.80 16.32
CA ARG A 176 2.58 19.31 15.36
C ARG A 176 2.70 17.81 15.11
N VAL A 177 3.92 17.28 15.01
CA VAL A 177 4.15 15.83 14.84
C VAL A 177 3.76 15.07 16.11
N THR A 178 4.10 15.60 17.29
CA THR A 178 3.75 14.97 18.57
C THR A 178 2.25 14.94 18.82
N GLN A 179 1.53 15.98 18.39
CA GLN A 179 0.07 16.10 18.56
C GLN A 179 -0.73 15.44 17.43
N ALA A 180 -0.08 14.87 16.41
CA ALA A 180 -0.77 14.24 15.30
C ALA A 180 -1.55 12.99 15.76
N ALA A 181 -2.76 12.81 15.22
CA ALA A 181 -3.56 11.62 15.49
C ALA A 181 -2.85 10.34 15.01
N TRP A 182 -3.07 9.23 15.70
CA TRP A 182 -2.50 7.93 15.33
C TRP A 182 -3.59 6.86 15.18
N PRO A 183 -3.65 6.13 14.06
CA PRO A 183 -2.86 6.31 12.83
C PRO A 183 -3.12 7.66 12.15
N LEU A 184 -2.18 8.14 11.33
CA LEU A 184 -2.36 9.40 10.57
C LEU A 184 -3.53 9.25 9.60
N SER A 185 -4.56 10.09 9.74
CA SER A 185 -5.81 10.01 8.95
C SER A 185 -5.59 10.19 7.45
N ASN A 186 -4.52 10.87 7.07
CA ASN A 186 -4.18 11.16 5.69
C ASN A 186 -3.19 10.16 5.06
N VAL A 187 -2.86 9.06 5.76
CA VAL A 187 -1.95 8.02 5.27
C VAL A 187 -2.72 6.71 5.06
N TRP A 188 -2.78 6.29 3.80
CA TRP A 188 -3.40 5.05 3.35
C TRP A 188 -2.32 4.00 3.12
N ILE A 189 -2.50 2.83 3.74
CA ILE A 189 -1.51 1.76 3.73
C ILE A 189 -2.10 0.57 3.01
N GLY A 190 -1.32 -0.03 2.12
CA GLY A 190 -1.75 -1.21 1.42
C GLY A 190 -0.65 -2.23 1.16
N VAL A 191 -1.09 -3.45 0.86
CA VAL A 191 -0.23 -4.55 0.44
C VAL A 191 -0.56 -4.97 -0.98
N SER A 192 0.45 -5.38 -1.74
CA SER A 192 0.16 -6.07 -3.01
C SER A 192 -0.10 -7.55 -2.77
N ALA A 193 -1.04 -8.16 -3.49
CA ALA A 193 -1.29 -9.61 -3.47
C ALA A 193 -1.52 -10.13 -4.90
N GLU A 194 -0.52 -10.77 -5.48
CA GLU A 194 -0.58 -11.24 -6.88
C GLU A 194 -1.39 -12.54 -7.08
N ASN A 195 -1.63 -13.31 -6.01
CA ASN A 195 -2.40 -14.56 -5.97
C ASN A 195 -2.88 -14.85 -4.54
N GLN A 196 -3.68 -15.91 -4.36
CA GLN A 196 -4.26 -16.28 -3.06
C GLN A 196 -3.21 -16.47 -1.96
N GLN A 197 -2.12 -17.20 -2.24
CA GLN A 197 -1.05 -17.43 -1.26
C GLN A 197 -0.54 -16.12 -0.65
N TRP A 198 -0.31 -15.11 -1.49
CA TRP A 198 0.15 -13.80 -1.01
C TRP A 198 -0.94 -12.97 -0.36
N ALA A 199 -2.21 -13.15 -0.74
CA ALA A 199 -3.33 -12.56 -0.01
C ALA A 199 -3.41 -13.12 1.42
N ASP A 200 -3.39 -14.45 1.55
CA ASP A 200 -3.40 -15.18 2.83
C ASP A 200 -2.25 -14.76 3.75
N THR A 201 -1.10 -14.46 3.16
CA THR A 201 0.09 -14.04 3.90
C THR A 201 0.05 -12.56 4.30
N ARG A 202 -0.34 -11.68 3.37
CA ARG A 202 -0.12 -10.23 3.50
C ARG A 202 -1.32 -9.48 4.08
N VAL A 203 -2.54 -9.91 3.77
CA VAL A 203 -3.76 -9.23 4.22
C VAL A 203 -3.91 -9.30 5.75
N PRO A 204 -3.71 -10.45 6.43
CA PRO A 204 -3.80 -10.49 7.88
C PRO A 204 -2.80 -9.55 8.58
N ALA A 205 -1.58 -9.41 8.04
CA ALA A 205 -0.58 -8.49 8.57
C ALA A 205 -0.97 -7.01 8.38
N LEU A 206 -1.61 -6.66 7.25
CA LEU A 206 -2.17 -5.33 7.00
C LEU A 206 -3.30 -5.01 8.00
N LEU A 207 -4.22 -5.95 8.23
CA LEU A 207 -5.32 -5.76 9.18
C LEU A 207 -4.80 -5.53 10.61
N GLN A 208 -3.67 -6.17 10.97
CA GLN A 208 -2.98 -5.99 12.26
C GLN A 208 -2.05 -4.76 12.30
N THR A 209 -2.01 -3.95 11.24
CA THR A 209 -1.20 -2.72 11.17
C THR A 209 -2.08 -1.48 11.40
N PRO A 210 -1.63 -0.49 12.20
CA PRO A 210 -2.30 0.80 12.36
C PRO A 210 -2.36 1.54 11.04
N ALA A 211 -3.56 1.71 10.50
CA ALA A 211 -3.80 2.43 9.26
C ALA A 211 -5.18 3.10 9.32
N ALA A 212 -5.28 4.32 8.79
CA ALA A 212 -6.56 5.01 8.67
C ALA A 212 -7.40 4.45 7.52
N VAL A 213 -6.74 3.99 6.45
CA VAL A 213 -7.33 3.29 5.31
C VAL A 213 -6.42 2.12 4.96
N ARG A 214 -7.00 0.93 4.83
CA ARG A 214 -6.35 -0.32 4.42
C ARG A 214 -6.79 -0.70 3.03
N PHE A 215 -5.83 -0.83 2.11
CA PHE A 215 -6.15 -1.26 0.76
C PHE A 215 -5.31 -2.45 0.29
N VAL A 216 -5.88 -3.27 -0.58
CA VAL A 216 -5.16 -4.36 -1.24
C VAL A 216 -5.06 -4.05 -2.72
N SER A 217 -3.84 -4.11 -3.25
CA SER A 217 -3.60 -4.05 -4.68
C SER A 217 -3.32 -5.47 -5.18
N CYS A 218 -4.32 -6.06 -5.81
CA CYS A 218 -4.19 -7.28 -6.58
C CYS A 218 -3.49 -6.96 -7.92
N GLU A 219 -2.20 -6.61 -7.84
CA GLU A 219 -1.38 -6.23 -8.99
C GLU A 219 0.10 -6.69 -8.85
N PRO A 220 0.66 -7.32 -9.90
CA PRO A 220 -0.08 -7.91 -11.02
C PRO A 220 -0.91 -9.12 -10.56
N LEU A 221 -2.12 -9.29 -11.05
CA LEU A 221 -2.88 -10.54 -10.87
C LEU A 221 -2.29 -11.64 -11.74
N ILE A 222 -1.63 -12.60 -11.10
CA ILE A 222 -1.04 -13.80 -11.74
C ILE A 222 -1.74 -15.09 -11.29
N GLY A 223 -2.70 -14.98 -10.37
CA GLY A 223 -3.59 -16.05 -9.93
C GLY A 223 -4.90 -15.48 -9.41
N ALA A 224 -5.89 -16.35 -9.18
CA ALA A 224 -7.13 -15.96 -8.51
C ALA A 224 -6.85 -15.50 -7.07
N VAL A 225 -7.69 -14.58 -6.59
CA VAL A 225 -7.70 -14.09 -5.21
C VAL A 225 -9.16 -13.97 -4.79
N ASP A 226 -9.48 -14.56 -3.65
CA ASP A 226 -10.72 -14.42 -2.89
C ASP A 226 -10.40 -13.61 -1.63
N LEU A 227 -11.04 -12.44 -1.52
CA LEU A 227 -10.90 -11.52 -0.39
C LEU A 227 -12.11 -11.55 0.54
N THR A 228 -13.13 -12.37 0.27
CA THR A 228 -14.44 -12.35 0.95
C THR A 228 -14.31 -12.31 2.47
N ARG A 229 -13.37 -13.10 3.04
CA ARG A 229 -13.12 -13.18 4.48
C ARG A 229 -12.55 -11.91 5.14
N TRP A 230 -12.05 -10.96 4.35
CA TRP A 230 -11.42 -9.71 4.83
C TRP A 230 -12.13 -8.44 4.37
N LEU A 231 -13.09 -8.53 3.43
CA LEU A 231 -13.84 -7.37 2.96
C LEU A 231 -14.85 -6.85 3.98
N ARG A 232 -15.33 -7.73 4.87
CA ARG A 232 -16.22 -7.36 5.98
C ARG A 232 -15.61 -7.86 7.28
N PRO A 233 -15.46 -7.00 8.30
CA PRO A 233 -15.10 -7.50 9.60
C PRO A 233 -16.25 -8.37 10.11
N VAL A 234 -15.94 -9.63 10.42
CA VAL A 234 -16.77 -10.39 11.35
C VAL A 234 -16.50 -9.81 12.73
N PRO A 235 -17.51 -9.45 13.55
CA PRO A 235 -17.25 -9.00 14.90
C PRO A 235 -16.41 -10.05 15.63
N ASP A 236 -15.21 -9.66 16.06
CA ASP A 236 -14.44 -10.42 17.03
C ASP A 236 -15.28 -10.53 18.30
N CYS A 237 -15.27 -11.70 18.92
CA CYS A 237 -16.07 -11.95 20.12
C CYS A 237 -15.29 -11.63 21.39
N GLY A 238 -13.96 -11.48 21.33
CA GLY A 238 -13.13 -11.19 22.50
C GLY A 238 -13.11 -12.32 23.55
N TYR A 239 -13.54 -13.54 23.20
CA TYR A 239 -13.48 -14.71 24.09
C TYR A 239 -12.13 -15.40 24.01
N VAL A 240 -11.56 -15.66 25.18
CA VAL A 240 -10.37 -16.49 25.38
C VAL A 240 -10.84 -17.71 26.17
N ASP A 241 -10.67 -18.91 25.63
CA ASP A 241 -10.98 -20.15 26.34
C ASP A 241 -10.07 -20.26 27.57
N PRO A 242 -10.64 -20.42 28.78
CA PRO A 242 -9.85 -20.55 30.01
C PRO A 242 -8.90 -21.76 30.03
N ASP A 243 -9.17 -22.78 29.22
CA ASP A 243 -8.44 -24.05 29.24
C ASP A 243 -7.21 -24.03 28.31
N ASP A 244 -7.22 -23.27 27.20
CA ASP A 244 -6.11 -23.24 26.23
C ASP A 244 -5.67 -21.86 25.71
N GLY A 245 -6.36 -20.79 26.10
CA GLY A 245 -5.96 -19.42 25.72
C GLY A 245 -6.28 -19.02 24.28
N THR A 246 -7.02 -19.82 23.54
CA THR A 246 -7.54 -19.50 22.19
C THR A 246 -9.06 -19.37 22.24
N CYS A 247 -9.73 -18.70 21.29
CA CYS A 247 -11.13 -19.08 21.09
C CYS A 247 -11.06 -20.49 20.49
N GLY A 248 -11.58 -21.52 21.17
CA GLY A 248 -11.40 -22.95 20.84
C GLY A 248 -11.96 -23.41 19.49
N HIS A 249 -11.62 -22.71 18.41
CA HIS A 249 -12.03 -22.97 17.04
C HIS A 249 -10.80 -22.90 16.14
N PRO A 250 -10.55 -23.92 15.31
CA PRO A 250 -9.40 -23.93 14.39
C PRO A 250 -9.47 -22.81 13.33
N ASP A 251 -10.63 -22.18 13.15
CA ASP A 251 -10.96 -21.28 12.04
C ASP A 251 -11.62 -19.97 12.51
N ALA A 252 -10.91 -19.13 13.27
CA ALA A 252 -11.35 -17.81 13.77
C ALA A 252 -11.77 -16.77 12.69
N PHE A 253 -12.01 -17.20 11.45
CA PHE A 253 -12.36 -16.39 10.29
C PHE A 253 -13.65 -16.85 9.57
N THR A 254 -14.40 -17.84 10.08
CA THR A 254 -15.69 -18.23 9.47
C THR A 254 -16.88 -17.45 10.04
N PRO A 255 -17.88 -17.08 9.20
CA PRO A 255 -19.12 -16.42 9.64
C PRO A 255 -20.00 -17.25 10.59
N GLU A 256 -19.71 -18.55 10.75
CA GLU A 256 -20.50 -19.50 11.54
C GLU A 256 -20.24 -19.40 13.05
N CYS A 257 -19.17 -18.71 13.45
CA CYS A 257 -18.76 -18.48 14.84
C CYS A 257 -19.89 -17.88 15.73
N HIS A 258 -20.91 -17.25 15.14
CA HIS A 258 -22.00 -16.58 15.86
C HIS A 258 -23.39 -17.26 15.76
N ARG A 259 -23.52 -18.44 15.15
CA ARG A 259 -24.82 -19.15 15.06
C ARG A 259 -25.22 -19.93 16.31
N TRP A 260 -24.34 -20.05 17.30
CA TRP A 260 -24.70 -20.71 18.56
C TRP A 260 -25.62 -19.82 19.41
N ALA A 261 -26.67 -20.41 19.97
CA ALA A 261 -27.69 -19.70 20.72
C ALA A 261 -27.15 -19.09 22.04
N ASP A 262 -26.12 -19.71 22.63
CA ASP A 262 -25.67 -19.43 24.00
C ASP A 262 -24.27 -18.77 24.08
N CYS A 263 -23.79 -18.13 23.01
CA CYS A 263 -22.48 -17.47 23.02
C CYS A 263 -22.43 -16.28 24.02
N PRO A 264 -21.57 -16.32 25.06
CA PRO A 264 -21.58 -15.36 26.17
C PRO A 264 -21.05 -13.96 25.82
N VAL A 265 -20.54 -13.75 24.60
CA VAL A 265 -19.96 -12.48 24.12
C VAL A 265 -20.66 -11.89 22.91
N ARG A 266 -21.89 -12.33 22.59
CA ARG A 266 -22.75 -11.63 21.64
C ARG A 266 -22.75 -10.12 21.92
N GLY A 267 -22.16 -9.34 21.00
CA GLY A 267 -22.11 -7.86 21.06
C GLY A 267 -20.89 -7.20 21.71
N ARG A 268 -19.71 -7.85 21.83
CA ARG A 268 -18.58 -7.31 22.63
C ARG A 268 -17.18 -7.09 21.98
N SER A 269 -17.01 -7.05 20.65
CA SER A 269 -15.82 -6.37 20.08
C SER A 269 -16.09 -5.55 18.82
N THR A 270 -15.49 -4.35 18.79
CA THR A 270 -15.71 -3.28 17.81
C THR A 270 -14.43 -2.84 17.09
N GLN A 271 -13.34 -3.63 17.11
CA GLN A 271 -12.02 -3.16 16.65
C GLN A 271 -11.36 -4.01 15.55
N TRP A 272 -12.14 -4.68 14.72
CA TRP A 272 -11.65 -5.16 13.43
C TRP A 272 -12.35 -4.39 12.33
N HIS A 273 -11.56 -3.68 11.53
CA HIS A 273 -12.02 -3.07 10.29
C HIS A 273 -11.50 -3.95 9.15
N GLY A 274 -12.39 -4.31 8.22
CA GLY A 274 -12.01 -5.03 7.01
C GLY A 274 -11.16 -4.17 6.07
N LEU A 275 -11.07 -4.58 4.81
CA LEU A 275 -10.45 -3.78 3.77
C LEU A 275 -11.34 -2.60 3.37
N ASP A 276 -10.74 -1.42 3.24
CA ASP A 276 -11.43 -0.19 2.86
C ASP A 276 -11.42 0.04 1.34
N TRP A 277 -10.50 -0.59 0.61
CA TRP A 277 -10.37 -0.42 -0.84
C TRP A 277 -9.63 -1.59 -1.50
N VAL A 278 -10.10 -2.02 -2.66
CA VAL A 278 -9.45 -3.05 -3.48
C VAL A 278 -9.11 -2.51 -4.86
N ILE A 279 -7.90 -2.80 -5.31
CA ILE A 279 -7.41 -2.48 -6.67
C ILE A 279 -7.10 -3.79 -7.38
N ALA A 280 -7.50 -3.93 -8.64
CA ALA A 280 -7.15 -5.08 -9.48
C ALA A 280 -6.52 -4.64 -10.80
N GLY A 281 -5.51 -5.37 -11.26
CA GLY A 281 -4.84 -5.08 -12.52
C GLY A 281 -3.87 -6.15 -12.99
N GLY A 282 -3.77 -6.29 -14.31
CA GLY A 282 -2.81 -7.16 -14.98
C GLY A 282 -1.39 -6.58 -15.04
N GLU A 283 -0.44 -7.44 -15.34
CA GLU A 283 0.97 -7.07 -15.49
C GLU A 283 1.21 -6.14 -16.68
N SER A 284 2.14 -5.19 -16.52
CA SER A 284 2.48 -4.20 -17.55
C SER A 284 3.83 -4.49 -18.19
N GLY A 285 3.99 -4.06 -19.44
CA GLY A 285 5.27 -4.08 -20.14
C GLY A 285 5.43 -5.23 -21.13
N HIS A 286 6.60 -5.28 -21.76
CA HIS A 286 6.95 -6.32 -22.72
C HIS A 286 7.12 -7.66 -22.01
N GLY A 287 6.52 -8.73 -22.53
CA GLY A 287 6.55 -10.06 -21.90
C GLY A 287 5.62 -10.21 -20.68
N ALA A 288 4.70 -9.26 -20.46
CA ALA A 288 3.75 -9.33 -19.36
C ALA A 288 2.85 -10.58 -19.44
N ARG A 289 2.62 -11.21 -18.29
CA ARG A 289 1.76 -12.39 -18.17
C ARG A 289 0.29 -12.02 -18.39
N PRO A 290 -0.48 -12.82 -19.16
CA PRO A 290 -1.90 -12.54 -19.37
C PRO A 290 -2.69 -12.80 -18.08
N MET A 291 -3.47 -11.81 -17.66
CA MET A 291 -4.42 -11.96 -16.55
C MET A 291 -5.71 -12.61 -17.06
N ARG A 292 -6.26 -13.58 -16.32
CA ARG A 292 -7.58 -14.14 -16.66
C ARG A 292 -8.69 -13.16 -16.25
N PRO A 293 -9.66 -12.82 -17.12
CA PRO A 293 -10.70 -11.85 -16.79
C PRO A 293 -11.58 -12.22 -15.61
N GLN A 294 -11.76 -13.52 -15.35
CA GLN A 294 -12.55 -14.02 -14.24
C GLN A 294 -11.99 -13.58 -12.89
N TRP A 295 -10.67 -13.42 -12.75
CA TRP A 295 -10.04 -13.00 -11.49
C TRP A 295 -10.43 -11.57 -11.11
N ALA A 296 -10.35 -10.63 -12.06
CA ALA A 296 -10.75 -9.24 -11.81
C ALA A 296 -12.27 -9.10 -11.60
N ARG A 297 -13.08 -9.92 -12.30
CA ARG A 297 -14.54 -9.93 -12.11
C ARG A 297 -14.95 -10.48 -10.76
N GLY A 298 -14.33 -11.57 -10.31
CA GLY A 298 -14.57 -12.13 -8.97
C GLY A 298 -14.33 -11.10 -7.87
N LEU A 299 -13.16 -10.45 -7.90
CA LEU A 299 -12.84 -9.39 -6.94
C LEU A 299 -13.83 -8.22 -6.97
N ARG A 300 -14.28 -7.81 -8.15
CA ARG A 300 -15.33 -6.78 -8.28
C ARG A 300 -16.62 -7.22 -7.60
N ASP A 301 -17.08 -8.43 -7.91
CA ASP A 301 -18.36 -8.95 -7.42
C ASP A 301 -18.32 -9.13 -5.88
N GLU A 302 -17.19 -9.62 -5.35
CA GLU A 302 -16.94 -9.69 -3.91
C GLU A 302 -17.01 -8.31 -3.24
N CYS A 303 -16.37 -7.30 -3.84
CA CYS A 303 -16.38 -5.92 -3.33
C CYS A 303 -17.76 -5.27 -3.41
N GLU A 304 -18.50 -5.49 -4.49
CA GLU A 304 -19.88 -5.02 -4.67
C GLU A 304 -20.80 -5.60 -3.60
N VAL A 305 -20.73 -6.92 -3.37
CA VAL A 305 -21.46 -7.58 -2.29
C VAL A 305 -21.06 -7.02 -0.93
N ALA A 306 -19.77 -6.73 -0.72
CA ALA A 306 -19.25 -6.24 0.55
C ALA A 306 -19.57 -4.76 0.83
N GLY A 307 -19.81 -3.96 -0.21
CA GLY A 307 -19.89 -2.49 -0.11
C GLY A 307 -18.51 -1.81 -0.03
N VAL A 308 -17.45 -2.51 -0.45
CA VAL A 308 -16.07 -2.01 -0.46
C VAL A 308 -15.77 -1.40 -1.84
N PRO A 309 -15.20 -0.19 -1.92
CA PRO A 309 -14.75 0.38 -3.18
C PRO A 309 -13.81 -0.55 -3.96
N PHE A 310 -14.06 -0.68 -5.26
CA PHE A 310 -13.23 -1.46 -6.18
C PHE A 310 -12.73 -0.58 -7.32
N PHE A 311 -11.42 -0.64 -7.61
CA PHE A 311 -10.82 0.04 -8.75
C PHE A 311 -10.15 -0.96 -9.69
N PHE A 312 -10.66 -1.05 -10.92
CA PHE A 312 -10.00 -1.81 -11.98
C PHE A 312 -9.03 -0.92 -12.73
N LYS A 313 -7.74 -1.23 -12.67
CA LYS A 313 -6.70 -0.44 -13.34
C LYS A 313 -6.55 -0.82 -14.80
N GLN A 314 -6.22 -2.08 -15.10
CA GLN A 314 -5.96 -2.50 -16.49
C GLN A 314 -5.97 -4.01 -16.68
N TRP A 315 -6.13 -4.43 -17.93
CA TRP A 315 -6.04 -5.84 -18.35
C TRP A 315 -4.60 -6.37 -18.48
N GLY A 316 -3.60 -5.49 -18.56
CA GLY A 316 -2.23 -5.88 -18.85
C GLY A 316 -2.07 -6.48 -20.25
N ALA A 317 -1.42 -7.64 -20.36
CA ALA A 317 -1.21 -8.33 -21.64
C ALA A 317 -2.44 -9.12 -22.15
N TRP A 318 -3.56 -9.15 -21.43
CA TRP A 318 -4.73 -9.89 -21.88
C TRP A 318 -5.33 -9.30 -23.16
N ARG A 319 -5.69 -10.18 -24.11
CA ARG A 319 -6.39 -9.86 -25.36
C ARG A 319 -7.65 -10.72 -25.45
N ARG A 320 -8.76 -10.15 -25.94
CA ARG A 320 -9.93 -10.95 -26.32
C ARG A 320 -9.52 -11.91 -27.45
N PRO A 321 -9.97 -13.18 -27.44
CA PRO A 321 -10.01 -13.97 -28.65
C PRO A 321 -10.83 -13.18 -29.68
N ASP A 322 -10.21 -12.89 -30.81
CA ASP A 322 -10.80 -12.24 -31.96
C ASP A 322 -11.98 -13.05 -32.49
N THR A 323 -13.18 -12.51 -32.38
CA THR A 323 -14.27 -12.88 -33.29
C THR A 323 -13.94 -12.27 -34.65
N SER A 324 -13.25 -13.05 -35.48
CA SER A 324 -12.97 -12.87 -36.91
C SER A 324 -12.28 -11.56 -37.36
N SER A 325 -10.99 -11.65 -37.74
CA SER A 325 -10.53 -11.37 -39.12
C SER A 325 -9.01 -11.44 -39.21
N SER A 326 -8.52 -12.19 -40.20
CA SER A 326 -7.15 -12.20 -40.69
C SER A 326 -6.62 -10.81 -41.05
N GLU A 327 -5.32 -10.60 -40.78
CA GLU A 327 -4.46 -9.46 -41.16
C GLU A 327 -4.60 -8.15 -40.36
N ALA A 328 -3.58 -7.84 -39.53
CA ALA A 328 -2.81 -6.58 -39.53
C ALA A 328 -2.09 -6.29 -38.19
N GLY A 329 -0.79 -6.63 -38.11
CA GLY A 329 0.26 -5.93 -37.33
C GLY A 329 0.10 -5.71 -35.80
N PRO A 330 1.17 -5.32 -35.08
CA PRO A 330 1.14 -5.13 -33.64
C PRO A 330 0.43 -3.83 -33.28
N ARG A 331 -0.91 -3.84 -33.22
CA ARG A 331 -1.69 -2.74 -32.65
C ARG A 331 -1.76 -2.89 -31.13
N ARG A 332 -1.49 -1.78 -30.41
CA ARG A 332 -1.57 -1.66 -28.94
C ARG A 332 -2.95 -2.12 -28.46
N ALA A 333 -3.00 -2.93 -27.41
CA ALA A 333 -4.27 -3.30 -26.77
C ALA A 333 -4.96 -2.01 -26.29
N ALA A 334 -6.22 -1.83 -26.67
CA ALA A 334 -6.99 -0.65 -26.36
C ALA A 334 -7.08 -0.44 -24.84
N CYS A 335 -6.59 0.71 -24.38
CA CYS A 335 -6.87 1.26 -23.06
C CYS A 335 -8.38 1.51 -22.99
N TRP A 336 -9.10 0.79 -22.14
CA TRP A 336 -10.43 1.24 -21.75
C TRP A 336 -10.24 2.44 -20.85
N SER A 337 -10.74 3.60 -21.27
CA SER A 337 -10.80 4.79 -20.43
C SER A 337 -11.52 4.43 -19.12
N ALA A 338 -10.87 4.74 -18.00
CA ALA A 338 -11.48 4.70 -16.68
C ALA A 338 -12.82 5.44 -16.74
N ILE A 339 -13.93 4.70 -16.57
CA ILE A 339 -15.24 5.31 -16.33
C ILE A 339 -15.32 5.49 -14.81
N PRO A 340 -15.35 6.71 -14.27
CA PRO A 340 -15.75 6.90 -12.89
C PRO A 340 -17.25 6.62 -12.83
N TRP A 341 -17.62 5.43 -12.35
CA TRP A 341 -19.02 5.17 -11.99
C TRP A 341 -19.29 5.86 -10.66
N THR A 342 -20.00 6.98 -10.71
CA THR A 342 -20.54 7.64 -9.53
C THR A 342 -21.68 6.77 -9.00
N ALA A 343 -21.48 6.18 -7.82
CA ALA A 343 -22.60 5.66 -7.05
C ALA A 343 -23.41 6.86 -6.57
N SER A 344 -24.53 7.12 -7.24
CA SER A 344 -25.58 7.99 -6.75
C SER A 344 -26.20 7.34 -5.50
N ALA A 345 -25.67 7.65 -4.32
CA ALA A 345 -26.38 7.45 -3.07
C ALA A 345 -27.32 8.64 -2.86
N THR A 346 -28.51 8.53 -3.45
CA THR A 346 -29.64 9.40 -3.16
C THR A 346 -29.89 9.41 -1.66
N SER A 347 -29.98 10.61 -1.10
CA SER A 347 -30.35 10.89 0.28
C SER A 347 -31.62 10.13 0.69
N LEU A 348 -31.50 9.20 1.63
CA LEU A 348 -32.63 8.81 2.47
C LEU A 348 -32.68 9.81 3.64
N ARG A 349 -33.52 10.83 3.47
CA ARG A 349 -34.00 11.65 4.59
C ARG A 349 -34.95 10.78 5.41
N CYS A 350 -34.66 10.71 6.70
CA CYS A 350 -35.59 10.26 7.73
C CYS A 350 -36.77 11.24 7.80
N GLY A 351 -38.00 10.74 7.87
CA GLY A 351 -39.21 11.56 7.97
C GLY A 351 -40.43 10.74 8.35
N SER A 352 -40.80 10.85 9.64
CA SER A 352 -42.04 10.49 10.36
C SER A 352 -42.54 9.05 10.29
#